data_AF-A0A952N190-F1
#
_entry.id   AF-A0A952N190-F1
#
_cell.length_a   1.000
_cell.length_b   1.000
_cell.length_c   1.000
_cell.angle_alpha   90.00
_cell.angle_beta   90.00
_cell.angle_gamma   90.00
#
_symmetry.space_group_name_H-M   'P 1'
#
loop_
_entity.id
_entity.type
_entity.pdbx_description
1 polymer ?
#
loop_
_entity_poly.entity_id
_entity_poly.type
_entity_poly.pdbx_seq_one_letter_code
_entity_poly.pdbx_strand_id
1 'polypeptide(L)'
;MPEATIKYKNWKLIVDREATIATYQKMTSQPEGCTCTPCENYLDNREQVYPNEVKKLFNRLGIDYRKESEVFESGRSGNGQYWYGGYFFFIGRFYRVRKRDKKHRTKMSKLVREMAVVTRTFSIDFSKKPDSPMVTELFEDTTGFIEVGVSFQIPWTIGEEKEAKIMDGWTPIKLWSTKNGLEIKDDWDEPAIENNIEISPQIKKFVTEVRARQEKENFTKNT
;
A
#
# COMPACT_ATOMS: atom_id res chain seq x y z
N MET A 1 -21.10 -13.99 21.70
CA MET A 1 -20.41 -15.28 21.42
C MET A 1 -18.99 -15.21 21.97
N PRO A 2 -18.30 -16.33 22.25
CA PRO A 2 -17.01 -16.27 22.93
C PRO A 2 -15.93 -15.63 22.04
N GLU A 3 -15.25 -14.61 22.55
CA GLU A 3 -14.11 -13.97 21.90
C GLU A 3 -13.03 -15.03 21.58
N ALA A 4 -12.57 -15.08 20.33
CA ALA A 4 -11.54 -16.04 19.92
C ALA A 4 -10.17 -15.55 20.39
N THR A 5 -9.39 -16.42 21.05
CA THR A 5 -8.01 -16.12 21.43
C THR A 5 -7.03 -16.66 20.37
N ILE A 6 -6.22 -15.78 19.79
CA ILE A 6 -5.21 -16.10 18.79
C ILE A 6 -3.83 -15.76 19.34
N LYS A 7 -2.89 -16.71 19.30
CA LYS A 7 -1.46 -16.43 19.49
C LYS A 7 -0.83 -16.21 18.12
N TYR A 8 -0.15 -15.08 17.94
CA TYR A 8 0.57 -14.76 16.70
C TYR A 8 1.85 -14.00 17.03
N LYS A 9 3.01 -14.54 16.62
CA LYS A 9 4.34 -14.04 16.98
C LYS A 9 4.41 -13.70 18.48
N ASN A 10 4.65 -12.45 18.85
CA ASN A 10 4.75 -11.98 20.24
C ASN A 10 3.44 -11.42 20.80
N TRP A 11 2.31 -11.70 20.17
CA TRP A 11 1.01 -11.16 20.56
C TRP A 11 -0.01 -12.24 20.90
N LYS A 12 -0.86 -11.91 21.87
CA LYS A 12 -2.13 -12.56 22.15
C LYS A 12 -3.24 -11.63 21.70
N LEU A 13 -4.02 -12.06 20.72
CA LEU A 13 -5.16 -11.32 20.17
C LEU A 13 -6.44 -11.95 20.72
N ILE A 14 -7.37 -11.10 21.18
CA ILE A 14 -8.72 -11.47 21.59
C ILE A 14 -9.64 -10.80 20.59
N VAL A 15 -10.44 -11.57 19.88
CA VAL A 15 -11.06 -11.12 18.62
C VAL A 15 -12.56 -11.37 18.67
N ASP A 16 -13.31 -10.32 18.34
CA ASP A 16 -14.69 -10.42 17.90
C ASP A 16 -14.71 -10.56 16.36
N ARG A 17 -14.62 -11.81 15.91
CA ARG A 17 -14.52 -12.14 14.49
C ARG A 17 -15.78 -11.76 13.72
N GLU A 18 -16.95 -11.91 14.33
CA GLU A 18 -18.22 -11.64 13.66
C GLU A 18 -18.48 -10.16 13.51
N ALA A 19 -18.21 -9.38 14.57
CA ALA A 19 -18.24 -7.93 14.47
C ALA A 19 -17.25 -7.45 13.39
N THR A 20 -16.05 -8.03 13.35
CA THR A 20 -15.06 -7.72 12.29
C THR A 20 -15.64 -8.02 10.90
N ILE A 21 -16.19 -9.22 10.65
CA ILE A 21 -16.79 -9.55 9.35
C ILE A 21 -17.93 -8.60 8.97
N ALA A 22 -18.84 -8.32 9.91
CA ALA A 22 -19.97 -7.42 9.68
C ALA A 22 -19.51 -6.00 9.30
N THR A 23 -18.39 -5.54 9.86
CA THR A 23 -17.78 -4.26 9.49
C THR A 23 -17.21 -4.31 8.07
N TYR A 24 -16.44 -5.35 7.72
CA TYR A 24 -15.86 -5.48 6.38
C TYR A 24 -16.92 -5.67 5.29
N GLN A 25 -18.11 -6.21 5.59
CA GLN A 25 -19.21 -6.29 4.62
C GLN A 25 -19.70 -4.92 4.15
N LYS A 26 -19.58 -3.88 4.99
CA LYS A 26 -20.03 -2.51 4.69
C LYS A 26 -18.95 -1.64 4.05
N MET A 27 -17.72 -2.12 4.04
CA MET A 27 -16.55 -1.37 3.61
C MET A 27 -16.20 -1.69 2.15
N THR A 28 -15.71 -0.69 1.42
CA THR A 28 -15.03 -0.82 0.14
C THR A 28 -13.52 -0.68 0.32
N SER A 29 -12.74 -1.32 -0.55
CA SER A 29 -11.29 -1.15 -0.59
C SER A 29 -10.96 0.30 -0.96
N GLN A 30 -10.15 0.98 -0.15
CA GLN A 30 -9.73 2.35 -0.46
C GLN A 30 -8.87 2.45 -1.73
N PRO A 31 -7.87 1.58 -1.99
CA PRO A 31 -7.12 1.68 -3.24
C PRO A 31 -8.00 1.51 -4.49
N GLU A 32 -9.13 0.80 -4.42
CA GLU A 32 -10.08 0.70 -5.54
C GLU A 32 -10.79 2.03 -5.86
N GLY A 33 -10.95 2.93 -4.87
CA GLY A 33 -11.48 4.27 -5.06
C GLY A 33 -10.44 5.32 -5.48
N CYS A 34 -9.15 4.96 -5.49
CA CYS A 34 -8.05 5.87 -5.80
C CYS A 34 -7.56 5.68 -7.25
N THR A 35 -7.20 6.79 -7.90
CA THR A 35 -6.65 6.79 -9.26
C THR A 35 -5.20 7.23 -9.34
N CYS A 36 -4.50 7.24 -8.21
CA CYS A 36 -3.07 7.48 -8.23
C CYS A 36 -2.32 6.22 -8.67
N THR A 37 -1.21 6.44 -9.37
CA THR A 37 -0.37 5.39 -9.92
C THR A 37 0.11 4.38 -8.86
N PRO A 38 0.52 4.79 -7.64
CA PRO A 38 0.84 3.83 -6.58
C PRO A 38 -0.32 2.89 -6.21
N CYS A 39 -1.55 3.39 -6.11
CA CYS A 39 -2.71 2.54 -5.80
C CYS A 39 -3.01 1.58 -6.96
N GLU A 40 -2.87 2.02 -8.21
CA GLU A 40 -3.02 1.14 -9.37
C GLU A 40 -1.98 0.03 -9.41
N ASN A 41 -0.71 0.37 -9.14
CA ASN A 41 0.36 -0.63 -9.08
C ASN A 41 0.10 -1.64 -7.97
N TYR A 42 -0.36 -1.15 -6.81
CA TYR A 42 -0.78 -2.02 -5.73
C TYR A 42 -1.88 -2.98 -6.14
N LEU A 43 -2.95 -2.50 -6.78
CA LEU A 43 -4.08 -3.33 -7.20
C LEU A 43 -3.66 -4.44 -8.18
N ASP A 44 -2.73 -4.14 -9.10
CA ASP A 44 -2.16 -5.13 -10.03
C ASP A 44 -1.40 -6.25 -9.30
N ASN A 45 -0.80 -5.94 -8.15
CA ASN A 45 -0.02 -6.89 -7.35
C ASN A 45 -0.78 -7.50 -6.15
N ARG A 46 -1.98 -7.00 -5.81
CA ARG A 46 -2.69 -7.24 -4.53
C ARG A 46 -2.75 -8.71 -4.12
N GLU A 47 -3.03 -9.59 -5.07
CA GLU A 47 -3.20 -11.03 -4.80
C GLU A 47 -1.91 -11.71 -4.31
N GLN A 48 -0.76 -11.13 -4.64
CA GLN A 48 0.58 -11.67 -4.38
C GLN A 48 1.26 -11.04 -3.16
N VAL A 49 0.72 -9.91 -2.67
CA VAL A 49 1.28 -9.13 -1.55
C VAL A 49 1.37 -9.95 -0.27
N TYR A 50 0.29 -10.63 0.09
CA TYR A 50 0.13 -11.21 1.43
C TYR A 50 0.64 -12.66 1.50
N PRO A 51 1.62 -12.97 2.38
CA PRO A 51 2.05 -14.34 2.63
C PRO A 51 0.89 -15.22 3.11
N ASN A 52 0.93 -16.53 2.81
CA ASN A 52 -0.09 -17.48 3.24
C ASN A 52 -0.32 -17.49 4.77
N GLU A 53 0.72 -17.27 5.57
CA GLU A 53 0.62 -17.12 7.03
C GLU A 53 -0.29 -15.94 7.41
N VAL A 54 -0.16 -14.82 6.71
CA VAL A 54 -0.93 -13.59 6.96
C VAL A 54 -2.35 -13.74 6.46
N LYS A 55 -2.57 -14.34 5.28
CA LYS A 55 -3.92 -14.65 4.78
C LYS A 55 -4.70 -15.54 5.76
N LYS A 56 -4.03 -16.55 6.34
CA LYS A 56 -4.62 -17.40 7.39
C LYS A 56 -4.91 -16.63 8.68
N LEU A 57 -4.02 -15.72 9.09
CA LEU A 57 -4.26 -14.85 10.23
C LEU A 57 -5.49 -13.95 9.99
N PHE A 58 -5.54 -13.26 8.86
CA PHE A 58 -6.63 -12.34 8.52
C PHE A 58 -7.99 -13.06 8.51
N ASN A 59 -8.05 -14.26 7.91
CA ASN A 59 -9.26 -15.07 7.93
C ASN A 59 -9.75 -15.41 9.37
N ARG A 60 -8.81 -15.68 10.29
CA ARG A 60 -9.13 -15.93 11.71
C ARG A 60 -9.54 -14.66 12.46
N LEU A 61 -9.02 -13.51 12.05
CA LEU A 61 -9.43 -12.20 12.56
C LEU A 61 -10.78 -11.74 12.00
N GLY A 62 -11.22 -12.32 10.87
CA GLY A 62 -12.41 -11.85 10.15
C GLY A 62 -12.11 -10.71 9.17
N ILE A 63 -10.83 -10.44 8.91
CA ILE A 63 -10.36 -9.42 7.97
C ILE A 63 -10.45 -9.97 6.55
N ASP A 64 -11.04 -9.19 5.65
CA ASP A 64 -10.90 -9.39 4.20
C ASP A 64 -9.66 -8.62 3.72
N TYR A 65 -8.64 -9.36 3.28
CA TYR A 65 -7.37 -8.75 2.86
C TYR A 65 -7.49 -7.89 1.60
N ARG A 66 -8.62 -7.94 0.90
CA ARG A 66 -8.90 -7.09 -0.27
C ARG A 66 -9.64 -5.80 0.07
N LYS A 67 -9.86 -5.53 1.36
CA LYS A 67 -10.58 -4.35 1.86
C LYS A 67 -9.69 -3.57 2.81
N GLU A 68 -8.56 -3.15 2.28
CA GLU A 68 -7.59 -2.28 2.93
C GLU A 68 -8.26 -0.95 3.28
N SER A 69 -8.06 -0.47 4.50
CA SER A 69 -8.50 0.88 4.89
C SER A 69 -7.57 1.94 4.34
N GLU A 70 -6.35 1.56 3.98
CA GLU A 70 -5.38 2.44 3.36
C GLU A 70 -4.25 1.62 2.75
N VAL A 71 -3.70 2.11 1.65
CA VAL A 71 -2.43 1.66 1.08
C VAL A 71 -1.66 2.87 0.59
N PHE A 72 -0.37 2.93 0.90
CA PHE A 72 0.49 4.03 0.48
C PHE A 72 1.88 3.51 0.11
N GLU A 73 2.51 4.16 -0.85
CA GLU A 73 3.89 3.89 -1.28
C GLU A 73 4.86 4.75 -0.46
N SER A 74 6.00 4.18 -0.07
CA SER A 74 6.95 4.77 0.88
C SER A 74 8.38 4.89 0.32
N GLY A 75 8.53 4.76 -0.99
CA GLY A 75 9.79 4.88 -1.70
C GLY A 75 10.28 3.57 -2.30
N ARG A 76 11.23 3.72 -3.23
CA ARG A 76 11.94 2.62 -3.86
C ARG A 76 12.85 1.91 -2.85
N SER A 77 12.86 0.59 -2.90
CA SER A 77 13.83 -0.27 -2.22
C SER A 77 15.09 -0.42 -3.08
N GLY A 78 16.26 -0.61 -2.46
CA GLY A 78 17.55 -0.76 -3.15
C GLY A 78 17.67 -2.00 -4.07
N ASN A 79 16.68 -2.88 -4.07
CA ASN A 79 16.60 -4.07 -4.94
C ASN A 79 15.65 -3.89 -6.14
N GLY A 80 15.25 -2.66 -6.46
CA GLY A 80 14.35 -2.38 -7.59
C GLY A 80 12.87 -2.64 -7.30
N GLN A 81 12.51 -3.03 -6.07
CA GLN A 81 11.12 -3.08 -5.61
C GLN A 81 10.70 -1.75 -4.97
N TYR A 82 9.45 -1.64 -4.57
CA TYR A 82 8.89 -0.47 -3.90
C TYR A 82 8.33 -0.86 -2.54
N TRP A 83 8.60 -0.05 -1.53
CA TRP A 83 8.03 -0.21 -0.20
C TRP A 83 6.61 0.34 -0.19
N TYR A 84 5.70 -0.45 0.36
CA TYR A 84 4.33 -0.06 0.62
C TYR A 84 4.02 -0.27 2.10
N GLY A 85 3.15 0.60 2.60
CA GLY A 85 2.43 0.42 3.84
C GLY A 85 0.95 0.17 3.57
N GLY A 86 0.28 -0.47 4.50
CA GLY A 86 -1.17 -0.61 4.45
C GLY A 86 -1.76 -0.82 5.83
N TYR A 87 -3.04 -0.47 5.95
CA TYR A 87 -3.79 -0.59 7.18
C TYR A 87 -5.03 -1.47 7.00
N PHE A 88 -5.28 -2.27 8.03
CA PHE A 88 -6.51 -3.02 8.27
C PHE A 88 -6.89 -2.81 9.73
N PHE A 89 -8.05 -3.33 10.11
CA PHE A 89 -8.46 -3.38 11.51
C PHE A 89 -9.20 -4.67 11.84
N PHE A 90 -9.21 -5.07 13.11
CA PHE A 90 -10.15 -6.05 13.66
C PHE A 90 -10.73 -5.53 14.97
N ILE A 91 -11.90 -6.05 15.35
CA ILE A 91 -12.56 -5.66 16.61
C ILE A 91 -12.11 -6.60 17.72
N GLY A 92 -11.61 -6.04 18.82
CA GLY A 92 -11.20 -6.77 19.99
C GLY A 92 -10.07 -6.10 20.76
N ARG A 93 -9.08 -6.90 21.17
CA ARG A 93 -7.99 -6.50 22.07
C ARG A 93 -6.72 -7.24 21.72
N PHE A 94 -5.57 -6.66 22.04
CA PHE A 94 -4.30 -7.38 21.95
C PHE A 94 -3.39 -7.10 23.14
N TYR A 95 -2.49 -8.05 23.39
CA TYR A 95 -1.47 -7.98 24.43
C TYR A 95 -0.13 -8.45 23.86
N ARG A 96 0.95 -7.71 24.12
CA ARG A 96 2.31 -8.20 23.87
C ARG A 96 2.72 -9.19 24.97
N VAL A 97 3.21 -10.36 24.56
CA VAL A 97 3.58 -11.47 25.44
C VAL A 97 4.99 -11.29 26.02
N ARG A 98 5.86 -10.50 25.38
CA ARG A 98 7.18 -10.11 25.92
C ARG A 98 7.21 -8.65 26.38
N LYS A 99 7.76 -8.41 27.57
CA LYS A 99 8.20 -7.07 28.01
C LYS A 99 9.41 -6.68 27.16
N ARG A 100 9.39 -5.49 26.54
CA ARG A 100 10.57 -4.90 25.89
C ARG A 100 11.73 -4.87 26.89
N ASP A 101 12.90 -5.34 26.50
CA ASP A 101 14.12 -5.06 27.27
C ASP A 101 14.34 -3.55 27.29
N LYS A 102 14.21 -2.94 28.48
CA LYS A 102 14.28 -1.49 28.67
C LYS A 102 15.66 -0.88 28.38
N LYS A 103 16.68 -1.71 28.12
CA LYS A 103 18.10 -1.32 28.15
C LYS A 103 18.63 -0.63 26.88
N HIS A 104 17.90 -0.59 25.76
CA HIS A 104 18.39 0.00 24.51
C HIS A 104 17.40 0.99 23.86
N ARG A 105 16.80 1.88 24.67
CA ARG A 105 15.99 2.99 24.13
C ARG A 105 16.90 4.12 23.64
N THR A 106 17.20 4.16 22.35
CA THR A 106 17.58 5.42 21.70
C THR A 106 16.32 6.27 21.50
N LYS A 107 16.42 7.60 21.45
CA LYS A 107 15.26 8.47 21.14
C LYS A 107 14.58 8.06 19.81
N MET A 108 15.34 7.54 18.87
CA MET A 108 14.86 7.03 17.57
C MET A 108 14.02 5.74 17.70
N SER A 109 14.36 4.84 18.62
CA SER A 109 13.63 3.57 18.84
C SER A 109 12.23 3.77 19.45
N LYS A 110 11.89 4.99 19.90
CA LYS A 110 10.52 5.32 20.34
C LYS A 110 9.58 5.59 19.17
N LEU A 111 10.10 5.95 17.99
CA LEU A 111 9.32 6.27 16.79
C LEU A 111 9.15 5.06 15.87
N VAL A 112 10.09 4.10 15.90
CA VAL A 112 9.97 2.86 15.12
C VAL A 112 8.94 1.94 15.77
N ARG A 113 7.75 1.84 15.17
CA ARG A 113 6.82 0.74 15.39
C ARG A 113 7.59 -0.56 15.10
N GLU A 114 7.86 -1.36 16.14
CA GLU A 114 8.51 -2.67 15.98
C GLU A 114 7.51 -3.63 15.34
N MET A 115 7.50 -3.65 14.02
CA MET A 115 6.78 -4.65 13.24
C MET A 115 7.48 -6.00 13.36
N ALA A 116 6.71 -7.08 13.44
CA ALA A 116 7.25 -8.42 13.34
C ALA A 116 7.47 -8.76 11.87
N VAL A 117 8.70 -9.13 11.55
CA VAL A 117 9.08 -9.69 10.26
C VAL A 117 8.34 -11.03 10.07
N VAL A 118 7.60 -11.16 8.99
CA VAL A 118 6.92 -12.39 8.56
C VAL A 118 7.73 -13.07 7.47
N THR A 119 8.17 -12.31 6.48
CA THR A 119 9.08 -12.72 5.41
C THR A 119 10.16 -11.65 5.22
N ARG A 120 11.11 -11.86 4.31
CA ARG A 120 12.12 -10.84 3.97
C ARG A 120 11.51 -9.55 3.43
N THR A 121 10.29 -9.61 2.88
CA THR A 121 9.61 -8.50 2.20
C THR A 121 8.26 -8.18 2.84
N PHE A 122 7.93 -8.72 4.01
CA PHE A 122 6.64 -8.50 4.66
C PHE A 122 6.79 -8.45 6.18
N SER A 123 6.27 -7.38 6.78
CA SER A 123 6.19 -7.18 8.22
C SER A 123 4.80 -6.75 8.66
N ILE A 124 4.45 -7.04 9.91
CA ILE A 124 3.13 -6.77 10.49
C ILE A 124 3.23 -6.28 11.93
N ASP A 125 2.36 -5.36 12.32
CA ASP A 125 2.19 -4.93 13.71
C ASP A 125 0.72 -4.75 14.10
N PHE A 126 0.51 -4.39 15.37
CA PHE A 126 -0.80 -4.15 15.95
C PHE A 126 -0.74 -2.92 16.85
N SER A 127 -1.71 -2.02 16.73
CA SER A 127 -1.79 -0.79 17.51
C SER A 127 -3.21 -0.55 18.01
N LYS A 128 -3.36 0.21 19.11
CA LYS A 128 -4.67 0.51 19.73
C LYS A 128 -5.35 1.74 19.14
N LYS A 129 -4.60 2.54 18.39
CA LYS A 129 -5.12 3.74 17.76
C LYS A 129 -5.08 3.48 16.26
N PRO A 130 -6.22 3.47 15.56
CA PRO A 130 -6.17 3.63 14.13
C PRO A 130 -5.53 5.00 13.87
N ASP A 131 -4.29 5.00 13.37
CA ASP A 131 -3.60 6.20 12.90
C ASP A 131 -4.04 6.54 11.48
N SER A 132 -4.80 5.64 10.82
CA SER A 132 -5.46 5.90 9.54
C SER A 132 -6.66 6.87 9.71
N PRO A 133 -6.60 8.08 9.11
CA PRO A 133 -7.71 9.05 9.13
C PRO A 133 -9.02 8.45 8.60
N MET A 134 -8.90 7.48 7.68
CA MET A 134 -10.03 6.86 7.01
C MET A 134 -10.88 5.98 7.93
N VAL A 135 -10.28 5.33 8.93
CA VAL A 135 -11.05 4.54 9.91
C VAL A 135 -11.94 5.44 10.77
N THR A 136 -11.45 6.64 11.10
CA THR A 136 -12.23 7.64 11.85
C THR A 136 -13.29 8.35 11.01
N GLU A 137 -13.17 8.36 9.68
CA GLU A 137 -14.20 8.86 8.77
C GLU A 137 -15.28 7.81 8.48
N LEU A 138 -14.91 6.52 8.45
CA LEU A 138 -15.84 5.42 8.16
C LEU A 138 -16.68 4.99 9.37
N PHE A 139 -16.21 5.23 10.59
CA PHE A 139 -16.87 4.75 11.81
C PHE A 139 -16.91 5.82 12.90
N GLU A 140 -18.13 6.16 13.35
CA GLU A 140 -18.35 7.11 14.45
C GLU A 140 -17.84 6.56 15.80
N ASP A 141 -17.92 5.25 16.00
CA ASP A 141 -17.37 4.55 17.16
C ASP A 141 -16.31 3.54 16.75
N THR A 142 -15.06 3.83 17.12
CA THR A 142 -13.90 2.97 16.90
C THR A 142 -13.50 2.19 18.16
N THR A 143 -14.38 2.15 19.17
CA THR A 143 -14.12 1.41 20.41
C THR A 143 -13.84 -0.06 20.10
N GLY A 144 -12.68 -0.53 20.54
CA GLY A 144 -12.23 -1.90 20.31
C GLY A 144 -11.62 -2.16 18.94
N PHE A 145 -11.49 -1.15 18.06
CA PHE A 145 -10.75 -1.31 16.82
C PHE A 145 -9.26 -1.44 17.14
N ILE A 146 -8.67 -2.53 16.68
CA ILE A 146 -7.23 -2.76 16.69
C ILE A 146 -6.75 -2.63 15.25
N GLU A 147 -5.90 -1.64 15.01
CA GLU A 147 -5.26 -1.48 13.71
C GLU A 147 -4.19 -2.56 13.51
N VAL A 148 -4.15 -3.09 12.31
CA VAL A 148 -3.15 -4.02 11.80
C VAL A 148 -2.36 -3.28 10.74
N GLY A 149 -1.14 -2.85 11.08
CA GLY A 149 -0.24 -2.24 10.12
C GLY A 149 0.55 -3.32 9.38
N VAL A 150 0.67 -3.17 8.07
CA VAL A 150 1.51 -4.02 7.23
C VAL A 150 2.52 -3.16 6.47
N SER A 151 3.72 -3.71 6.29
CA SER A 151 4.74 -3.12 5.43
C SER A 151 5.27 -4.22 4.52
N PHE A 152 5.32 -3.94 3.22
CA PHE A 152 5.69 -4.94 2.24
C PHE A 152 6.41 -4.35 1.03
N GLN A 153 7.11 -5.20 0.29
CA GLN A 153 7.68 -4.84 -1.01
C GLN A 153 6.89 -5.47 -2.14
N ILE A 154 6.63 -4.70 -3.19
CA ILE A 154 6.11 -5.20 -4.48
C ILE A 154 6.95 -4.67 -5.63
N PRO A 155 7.01 -5.39 -6.76
CA PRO A 155 7.53 -4.83 -8.00
C PRO A 155 6.62 -3.69 -8.47
N TRP A 156 7.18 -2.88 -9.36
CA TRP A 156 6.38 -1.97 -10.17
C TRP A 156 6.07 -2.66 -11.49
N THR A 157 4.78 -2.89 -11.77
CA THR A 157 4.32 -3.72 -12.89
C THR A 157 3.42 -2.96 -13.87
N ILE A 158 2.98 -1.76 -13.51
CA ILE A 158 2.18 -0.90 -14.39
C ILE A 158 3.05 0.17 -15.07
N GLY A 159 2.75 0.44 -16.34
CA GLY A 159 3.53 1.37 -17.18
C GLY A 159 4.75 0.74 -17.86
N GLU A 160 5.42 1.49 -18.74
CA GLU A 160 6.68 1.10 -19.40
C GLU A 160 7.78 2.09 -19.02
N GLU A 161 8.90 1.61 -18.47
CA GLU A 161 10.08 2.45 -18.23
C GLU A 161 10.75 2.79 -19.57
N LYS A 162 10.84 4.09 -19.91
CA LYS A 162 11.60 4.56 -21.07
C LYS A 162 12.53 5.69 -20.69
N GLU A 163 13.81 5.53 -21.00
CA GLU A 163 14.80 6.58 -20.84
C GLU A 163 14.55 7.73 -21.84
N ALA A 164 14.75 8.96 -21.35
CA ALA A 164 14.69 10.16 -22.15
C ALA A 164 16.04 10.85 -22.25
N LYS A 165 16.17 11.73 -23.24
CA LYS A 165 17.29 12.67 -23.33
C LYS A 165 16.74 14.07 -23.11
N ILE A 166 17.31 14.83 -22.19
CA ILE A 166 17.07 16.27 -22.07
C ILE A 166 18.21 17.03 -22.77
N MET A 167 17.98 18.27 -23.18
CA MET A 167 18.84 19.00 -24.13
C MET A 167 20.33 19.07 -23.73
N ASP A 168 20.66 18.95 -22.44
CA ASP A 168 22.04 19.01 -21.93
C ASP A 168 22.66 17.66 -21.53
N GLY A 169 22.00 16.52 -21.80
CA GLY A 169 22.55 15.20 -21.48
C GLY A 169 21.54 14.04 -21.46
N TRP A 170 22.05 12.82 -21.30
CA TRP A 170 21.21 11.67 -20.96
C TRP A 170 20.79 11.79 -19.49
N THR A 171 19.57 12.24 -19.25
CA THR A 171 18.93 12.12 -17.93
C THR A 171 17.82 11.10 -18.06
N PRO A 172 17.90 9.95 -17.38
CA PRO A 172 16.83 8.96 -17.41
C PRO A 172 15.57 9.57 -16.76
N ILE A 173 14.68 10.12 -17.58
CA ILE A 173 13.32 10.48 -17.15
C ILE A 173 12.51 9.19 -17.16
N LYS A 174 11.78 8.89 -16.09
CA LYS A 174 10.85 7.75 -16.08
C LYS A 174 9.47 8.23 -16.47
N LEU A 175 9.04 7.79 -17.65
CA LEU A 175 7.70 7.98 -18.15
C LEU A 175 6.84 6.79 -17.71
N TRP A 176 5.63 7.05 -17.25
CA TRP A 176 4.71 6.03 -16.79
C TRP A 176 3.40 6.19 -17.55
N SER A 177 2.93 5.12 -18.18
CA SER A 177 1.56 5.08 -18.70
C SER A 177 0.63 4.66 -17.56
N THR A 178 -0.26 5.56 -17.16
CA THR A 178 -1.30 5.34 -16.15
C THR A 178 -2.67 5.25 -16.83
N LYS A 179 -3.74 4.89 -16.12
CA LYS A 179 -5.09 4.93 -16.71
C LYS A 179 -5.55 6.34 -17.09
N ASN A 180 -4.89 7.38 -16.56
CA ASN A 180 -5.22 8.79 -16.75
C ASN A 180 -4.31 9.50 -17.78
N GLY A 181 -3.30 8.81 -18.33
CA GLY A 181 -2.40 9.39 -19.33
C GLY A 181 -0.94 8.99 -19.11
N LEU A 182 0.00 9.81 -19.57
CA LEU A 182 1.42 9.65 -19.25
C LEU A 182 1.80 10.57 -18.09
N GLU A 183 2.42 9.99 -17.06
CA GLU A 183 3.04 10.72 -15.95
C GLU A 183 4.56 10.67 -16.08
N ILE A 184 5.22 11.79 -15.85
CA ILE A 184 6.66 11.85 -15.65
C ILE A 184 6.88 11.77 -14.14
N LYS A 185 7.55 10.72 -13.64
CA LYS A 185 8.14 10.79 -12.29
C LYS A 185 9.62 11.09 -12.46
N ASP A 186 9.98 12.30 -12.05
CA ASP A 186 11.35 12.63 -11.77
C ASP A 186 11.65 12.07 -10.36
N ASP A 187 12.77 11.35 -10.18
CA ASP A 187 13.21 10.84 -8.86
C ASP A 187 13.69 12.00 -7.94
N TRP A 188 13.31 13.26 -8.22
CA TRP A 188 13.74 14.48 -7.54
C TRP A 188 12.57 15.10 -6.77
N ASP A 189 12.73 15.27 -5.45
CA ASP A 189 11.80 15.99 -4.54
C ASP A 189 11.76 17.52 -4.80
N GLU A 190 11.92 17.98 -6.04
CA GLU A 190 11.83 19.39 -6.41
C GLU A 190 10.79 19.63 -7.52
N PRO A 191 9.98 20.71 -7.44
CA PRO A 191 9.05 21.10 -8.49
C PRO A 191 9.81 21.79 -9.63
N ALA A 192 10.63 21.02 -10.33
CA ALA A 192 10.97 21.26 -11.71
C ALA A 192 10.43 20.01 -12.40
N ILE A 193 9.53 20.06 -13.37
CA ILE A 193 9.76 20.70 -14.65
C ILE A 193 8.38 20.85 -15.32
N GLU A 194 7.76 22.03 -15.24
CA GLU A 194 6.51 22.29 -15.97
C GLU A 194 6.72 22.99 -17.32
N ASN A 195 7.91 23.51 -17.66
CA ASN A 195 7.96 24.51 -18.72
C ASN A 195 9.05 24.42 -19.81
N ASN A 196 9.92 23.41 -19.93
CA ASN A 196 10.82 23.32 -21.10
C ASN A 196 11.54 21.96 -21.28
N ILE A 197 10.81 20.85 -21.40
CA ILE A 197 11.41 19.60 -21.88
C ILE A 197 11.19 19.52 -23.39
N GLU A 198 12.24 19.67 -24.18
CA GLU A 198 12.21 19.26 -25.59
C GLU A 198 12.26 17.73 -25.64
N ILE A 199 11.07 17.13 -25.58
CA ILE A 199 10.88 15.68 -25.55
C ILE A 199 11.39 15.08 -26.87
N SER A 200 12.27 14.06 -26.79
CA SER A 200 12.85 13.40 -27.96
C SER A 200 11.76 12.85 -28.91
N PRO A 201 12.01 12.76 -30.23
CA PRO A 201 11.03 12.21 -31.18
C PRO A 201 10.56 10.79 -30.84
N GLN A 202 11.42 9.98 -30.21
CA GLN A 202 11.10 8.62 -29.78
C GLN A 202 10.08 8.62 -28.63
N ILE A 203 10.20 9.54 -27.69
CA ILE A 203 9.24 9.70 -26.60
C ILE A 203 7.94 10.31 -27.13
N LYS A 204 8.00 11.32 -28.02
CA LYS A 204 6.79 11.87 -28.67
C LYS A 204 6.00 10.76 -29.37
N LYS A 205 6.68 9.89 -30.13
CA LYS A 205 6.08 8.72 -30.76
C LYS A 205 5.45 7.76 -29.73
N PHE A 206 6.17 7.46 -28.66
CA PHE A 206 5.65 6.60 -27.58
C PHE A 206 4.41 7.21 -26.91
N VAL A 207 4.44 8.50 -26.58
CA VAL A 207 3.31 9.24 -26.01
C VAL A 207 2.09 9.15 -26.92
N THR A 208 2.28 9.33 -28.23
CA THR A 208 1.22 9.18 -29.23
C THR A 208 0.68 7.75 -29.29
N GLU A 209 1.55 6.73 -29.27
CA GLU A 209 1.15 5.31 -29.30
C GLU A 209 0.35 4.90 -28.05
N VAL A 210 0.76 5.36 -26.87
CA VAL A 210 0.05 5.11 -25.60
C VAL A 210 -1.33 5.78 -25.62
N ARG A 211 -1.43 7.05 -26.03
CA ARG A 211 -2.71 7.76 -26.15
C ARG A 211 -3.66 7.06 -27.12
N ALA A 212 -3.15 6.65 -28.28
CA ALA A 212 -3.96 5.92 -29.27
C ALA A 212 -4.45 4.56 -28.75
N ARG A 213 -3.69 3.89 -27.87
CA ARG A 213 -4.10 2.64 -27.22
C ARG A 213 -5.19 2.88 -26.17
N GLN A 214 -5.03 3.91 -25.33
CA GLN A 214 -6.02 4.30 -24.32
C GLN A 214 -7.36 4.73 -24.95
N GLU A 215 -7.33 5.50 -26.04
CA GLU A 215 -8.54 5.89 -26.78
C GLU A 215 -9.30 4.67 -27.32
N LYS A 216 -8.58 3.67 -27.85
CA LYS A 216 -9.19 2.41 -28.30
C LYS A 216 -9.81 1.62 -27.16
N GLU A 217 -9.10 1.47 -26.04
CA GLU A 217 -9.58 0.73 -24.86
C GLU A 217 -10.83 1.39 -24.24
N ASN A 218 -10.86 2.73 -24.19
CA ASN A 218 -12.03 3.49 -23.71
C ASN A 218 -13.23 3.38 -24.66
N PHE A 219 -13.01 3.29 -25.98
CA PHE A 219 -14.08 3.09 -26.95
C PHE A 219 -14.75 1.72 -26.78
N THR A 220 -13.96 0.66 -26.58
CA THR A 220 -14.47 -0.70 -26.33
C THR A 220 -15.18 -0.91 -25.00
N LYS A 221 -14.98 -0.03 -24.00
CA LYS A 221 -15.67 -0.12 -22.70
C LYS A 221 -17.02 0.61 -22.69
N ASN A 222 -17.26 1.48 -23.66
CA ASN A 222 -18.49 2.30 -23.79
C ASN A 222 -19.41 1.82 -24.93
N THR A 223 -19.17 0.63 -25.48
CA THR A 223 -20.01 -0.07 -26.48
C THR A 223 -20.41 -1.43 -25.96
#